data_AF-A0A497KFH8-F1
#
_entry.id   AF-A0A497KFH8-F1
#
_cell.length_a   1.000
_cell.length_b   1.000
_cell.length_c   1.000
_cell.angle_alpha   90.00
_cell.angle_beta   90.00
_cell.angle_gamma   90.00
#
_symmetry.space_group_name_H-M   'P 1'
#
loop_
_entity.id
_entity.type
_entity.pdbx_description
1 polymer ?
#
loop_
_entity_poly.entity_id
_entity_poly.type
_entity_poly.pdbx_seq_one_letter_code
_entity_poly.pdbx_strand_id
1 'polypeptide(L)'
;PIISIESSQTIKKAMELLRAHRIRRLVVMENDRIIGITTERRLLDIAHSTYLEQTRAMPDDLMKRSIDKPVITYLSTYPPRECGIATFTHDLVDEISRLQALSPPIITAINDRGGYYDYPSTVKLQIEREDPESYIDAANKINESSIDAVNIQHEYGLFGGVWGDYLIDFMETLKKPVTTTLHTILQDPPPDAERVMKEVLRLSNQVVILARVGAKILEQRYDTLVDKIRYIPHGCPNVPKVQSFTVKEGLGLKDRFLLSSFGLMSRGKGIEYAIQALPSLVNKHPNLLYLIIGETHPEVRKSEGESYRQSLIELTESLGLERNVRFVNRFLSKSELIRFLQATDVYILAYPNEDQISSGTLLYALCTGKAIVSTPFLHAEEVINQGAAMRCDFKDPDSIFRAVETLIDYEHVRTGFEERAYSYSRDMIWPNVAMRYVNIFYQNIGL
;
A
#
# COMPACT_ATOMS: atom_id res chain seq x y z
N PRO A 1 18.85 19.01 -34.67
CA PRO A 1 17.58 19.26 -35.42
C PRO A 1 16.56 19.96 -34.51
N ILE A 2 15.89 21.00 -35.00
CA ILE A 2 14.72 21.55 -34.29
C ILE A 2 13.61 20.51 -34.39
N ILE A 3 13.12 20.06 -33.24
CA ILE A 3 12.01 19.11 -33.18
C ILE A 3 10.72 19.91 -33.07
N SER A 4 9.85 19.72 -34.05
CA SER A 4 8.58 20.43 -34.19
C SER A 4 7.39 19.47 -34.29
N ILE A 5 6.19 20.02 -34.12
CA ILE A 5 4.93 19.32 -34.33
C ILE A 5 3.93 20.25 -35.01
N GLU A 6 3.13 19.71 -35.94
CA GLU A 6 1.99 20.43 -36.52
C GLU A 6 0.87 20.64 -35.48
N SER A 7 0.22 21.80 -35.49
CA SER A 7 -0.87 22.20 -34.58
C SER A 7 -2.07 21.25 -34.63
N SER A 8 -2.25 20.55 -35.74
CA SER A 8 -3.30 19.56 -35.98
C SER A 8 -3.04 18.19 -35.33
N GLN A 9 -1.85 17.96 -34.77
CA GLN A 9 -1.48 16.68 -34.17
C GLN A 9 -1.98 16.54 -32.73
N THR A 10 -2.09 15.29 -32.27
CA THR A 10 -2.61 14.99 -30.93
C THR A 10 -1.61 15.35 -29.81
N ILE A 11 -2.15 15.65 -28.62
CA ILE A 11 -1.36 15.86 -27.40
C ILE A 11 -0.47 14.64 -27.10
N LYS A 12 -1.00 13.42 -27.28
CA LYS A 12 -0.23 12.17 -27.13
C LYS A 12 1.01 12.17 -28.01
N LYS A 13 0.88 12.56 -29.29
CA LYS A 13 2.00 12.61 -30.23
C LYS A 13 3.05 13.64 -29.82
N ALA A 14 2.62 14.78 -29.30
CA ALA A 14 3.50 15.80 -28.75
C ALA A 14 4.30 15.28 -27.54
N MET A 15 3.65 14.56 -26.63
CA MET A 15 4.28 13.96 -25.45
C MET A 15 5.28 12.86 -25.83
N GLU A 16 4.95 12.02 -26.82
CA GLU A 16 5.88 11.02 -27.37
C GLU A 16 7.14 11.67 -27.94
N LEU A 17 7.00 12.77 -28.70
CA LEU A 17 8.12 13.50 -29.29
C LEU A 17 9.04 14.11 -28.21
N LEU A 18 8.47 14.72 -27.17
CA LEU A 18 9.22 15.28 -26.04
C LEU A 18 10.05 14.19 -25.34
N ARG A 19 9.45 13.03 -25.06
CA ARG A 19 10.11 11.88 -24.40
C ARG A 19 11.19 11.25 -25.27
N ALA A 20 10.87 10.95 -26.53
CA ALA A 20 11.80 10.29 -27.47
C ALA A 20 13.08 11.11 -27.69
N HIS A 21 12.96 12.44 -27.70
CA HIS A 21 14.08 13.35 -27.95
C HIS A 21 14.70 13.95 -26.68
N ARG A 22 14.19 13.61 -25.49
CA ARG A 22 14.64 14.13 -24.18
C ARG A 22 14.68 15.67 -24.13
N ILE A 23 13.66 16.32 -24.67
CA ILE A 23 13.51 17.78 -24.71
C ILE A 23 12.31 18.24 -23.89
N ARG A 24 12.34 19.47 -23.38
CA ARG A 24 11.29 20.05 -22.51
C ARG A 24 10.33 20.99 -23.22
N ARG A 25 10.63 21.34 -24.47
CA ARG A 25 9.91 22.33 -25.28
C ARG A 25 9.80 21.80 -26.69
N LEU A 26 8.62 21.95 -27.28
CA LEU A 26 8.32 21.53 -28.63
C LEU A 26 7.86 22.74 -29.43
N VAL A 27 8.44 22.95 -30.60
CA VAL A 27 8.02 24.04 -31.50
C VAL A 27 6.73 23.60 -32.18
N VAL A 28 5.69 24.44 -32.12
CA VAL A 28 4.40 24.18 -32.77
C VAL A 28 4.36 24.93 -34.09
N MET A 29 4.06 24.18 -35.14
CA MET A 29 4.01 24.65 -36.52
C MET A 29 2.57 24.64 -37.02
N GLU A 30 2.24 25.53 -37.94
CA GLU A 30 1.02 25.46 -38.73
C GLU A 30 1.33 25.99 -40.13
N ASN A 31 1.04 25.19 -41.17
CA ASN A 31 1.33 25.53 -42.56
C ASN A 31 2.78 25.98 -42.76
N ASP A 32 3.74 25.19 -42.26
CA ASP A 32 5.19 25.45 -42.32
C ASP A 32 5.67 26.74 -41.63
N ARG A 33 4.83 27.37 -40.79
CA ARG A 33 5.20 28.54 -39.98
C ARG A 33 5.21 28.21 -38.50
N ILE A 34 6.19 28.74 -37.77
CA ILE A 34 6.23 28.65 -36.31
C ILE A 34 5.11 29.53 -35.75
N ILE A 35 4.15 28.90 -35.07
CA ILE A 35 3.05 29.62 -34.39
C ILE A 35 3.23 29.69 -32.88
N GLY A 36 4.15 28.89 -32.32
CA GLY A 36 4.45 28.96 -30.90
C GLY A 36 5.36 27.86 -30.39
N ILE A 37 5.45 27.79 -29.06
CA ILE A 37 6.20 26.76 -28.34
C ILE A 37 5.27 26.21 -27.26
N THR A 38 5.20 24.89 -27.16
CA THR A 38 4.49 24.20 -26.08
C THR A 38 5.47 23.45 -25.17
N THR A 39 5.01 23.13 -23.98
CA THR A 39 5.78 22.39 -22.97
C THR A 39 4.97 21.19 -22.52
N GLU A 40 5.65 20.21 -21.95
CA GLU A 40 5.01 19.07 -21.30
C GLU A 40 3.92 19.52 -20.32
N ARG A 41 4.24 20.50 -19.45
CA ARG A 41 3.28 21.08 -18.50
C ARG A 41 2.03 21.64 -19.20
N ARG A 42 2.21 22.46 -20.24
CA ARG A 42 1.08 23.08 -20.96
C ARG A 42 0.22 22.06 -21.70
N LEU A 43 0.84 21.05 -22.28
CA LEU A 43 0.14 19.95 -22.94
C LEU A 43 -0.70 19.15 -21.93
N LEU A 44 -0.17 18.92 -20.73
CA LEU A 44 -0.88 18.28 -19.63
C LEU A 44 -2.04 19.16 -19.11
N ASP A 45 -1.84 20.47 -18.98
CA ASP A 45 -2.90 21.40 -18.55
C ASP A 45 -4.09 21.39 -19.53
N ILE A 46 -3.83 21.34 -20.84
CA ILE A 46 -4.87 21.29 -21.89
C ILE A 46 -5.56 19.92 -21.93
N ALA A 47 -4.80 18.84 -21.79
CA ALA A 47 -5.37 17.49 -21.67
C ALA A 47 -6.29 17.40 -20.45
N HIS A 48 -5.89 18.01 -19.33
CA HIS A 48 -6.68 18.08 -18.10
C HIS A 48 -7.97 18.86 -18.27
N SER A 49 -7.95 20.06 -18.89
CA SER A 49 -9.19 20.81 -19.13
C SER A 49 -10.16 20.04 -20.03
N THR A 50 -9.65 19.40 -21.07
CA THR A 50 -10.44 18.59 -22.01
C THR A 50 -11.00 17.34 -21.33
N TYR A 51 -10.22 16.71 -20.46
CA TYR A 51 -10.65 15.54 -19.68
C TYR A 51 -11.71 15.91 -18.64
N LEU A 52 -11.54 17.01 -17.91
CA LEU A 52 -12.55 17.50 -16.95
C LEU A 52 -13.90 17.75 -17.63
N GLU A 53 -13.89 18.36 -18.82
CA GLU A 53 -15.08 18.52 -19.65
C GLU A 53 -15.72 17.19 -20.05
N GLN A 54 -14.91 16.15 -20.33
CA GLN A 54 -15.40 14.81 -20.67
C GLN A 54 -15.90 14.02 -19.46
N THR A 55 -15.25 14.11 -18.29
CA THR A 55 -15.67 13.44 -17.04
C THR A 55 -16.90 14.04 -16.38
N ARG A 56 -17.36 15.20 -16.84
CA ARG A 56 -18.70 15.71 -16.48
C ARG A 56 -19.80 14.83 -17.05
N ALA A 57 -19.57 14.13 -18.17
CA ALA A 57 -20.49 13.13 -18.68
C ALA A 57 -20.33 11.78 -17.93
N MET A 58 -21.44 11.13 -17.61
CA MET A 58 -21.44 9.82 -16.94
C MET A 58 -21.03 8.72 -17.94
N PRO A 59 -20.09 7.81 -17.60
CA PRO A 59 -19.78 6.67 -18.46
C PRO A 59 -21.00 5.78 -18.74
N ASP A 60 -21.28 5.49 -20.02
CA ASP A 60 -22.43 4.70 -20.47
C ASP A 60 -22.51 3.29 -19.85
N ASP A 61 -21.37 2.74 -19.42
CA ASP A 61 -21.30 1.42 -18.80
C ASP A 61 -21.66 1.41 -17.30
N LEU A 62 -21.60 2.56 -16.61
CA LEU A 62 -22.09 2.71 -15.23
C LEU A 62 -23.63 2.68 -15.12
N MET A 63 -24.34 2.83 -16.24
CA MET A 63 -25.81 2.71 -16.29
C MET A 63 -26.29 1.30 -16.68
N LYS A 64 -25.42 0.47 -17.25
CA LYS A 64 -25.80 -0.85 -17.77
C LYS A 64 -25.75 -1.89 -16.65
N ARG A 65 -26.91 -2.22 -16.10
CA ARG A 65 -27.06 -3.34 -15.18
C ARG A 65 -26.86 -4.67 -15.93
N SER A 66 -25.75 -5.36 -15.68
CA SER A 66 -25.64 -6.79 -16.01
C SER A 66 -26.38 -7.55 -14.89
N ILE A 67 -27.47 -8.21 -15.25
CA ILE A 67 -28.37 -8.86 -14.29
C ILE A 67 -27.67 -10.15 -13.82
N ASP A 68 -27.21 -10.16 -12.56
CA ASP A 68 -27.19 -11.31 -11.63
C ASP A 68 -26.19 -11.13 -10.45
N LYS A 69 -25.27 -10.15 -10.49
CA LYS A 69 -24.23 -9.97 -9.43
C LYS A 69 -24.12 -8.53 -8.94
N PRO A 70 -23.91 -8.31 -7.63
CA PRO A 70 -23.77 -6.96 -7.07
C PRO A 70 -22.60 -6.18 -7.69
N VAL A 71 -22.81 -4.88 -7.86
CA VAL A 71 -21.84 -3.93 -8.41
C VAL A 71 -21.26 -3.10 -7.26
N ILE A 72 -19.96 -3.22 -7.01
CA ILE A 72 -19.27 -2.52 -5.91
C ILE A 72 -18.29 -1.51 -6.48
N THR A 73 -18.32 -0.29 -5.93
CA THR A 73 -17.28 0.70 -6.16
C THR A 73 -16.34 0.81 -4.97
N TYR A 74 -15.04 0.98 -5.25
CA TYR A 74 -13.99 1.11 -4.24
C TYR A 74 -13.46 2.55 -4.27
N LEU A 75 -13.72 3.30 -3.19
CA LEU A 75 -13.20 4.65 -2.99
C LEU A 75 -11.82 4.57 -2.34
N SER A 76 -10.77 4.87 -3.11
CA SER A 76 -9.39 4.63 -2.68
C SER A 76 -8.35 5.36 -3.53
N THR A 77 -7.07 5.23 -3.18
CA THR A 77 -6.00 5.40 -4.16
C THR A 77 -5.87 4.13 -5.01
N TYR A 78 -5.33 4.23 -6.22
CA TYR A 78 -5.17 3.08 -7.12
C TYR A 78 -3.91 3.20 -7.98
N PRO A 79 -3.31 2.09 -8.45
CA PRO A 79 -2.21 2.14 -9.42
C PRO A 79 -2.63 2.92 -10.69
N PRO A 80 -1.74 3.73 -11.30
CA PRO A 80 -0.28 3.73 -11.13
C PRO A 80 0.27 4.55 -9.95
N ARG A 81 -0.57 5.10 -9.06
CA ARG A 81 -0.09 5.75 -7.83
C ARG A 81 0.62 4.75 -6.93
N GLU A 82 1.91 4.99 -6.66
CA GLU A 82 2.72 4.16 -5.76
C GLU A 82 2.36 4.44 -4.30
N CYS A 83 1.45 3.65 -3.73
CA CYS A 83 0.99 3.76 -2.35
C CYS A 83 0.64 2.37 -1.80
N GLY A 84 0.78 2.17 -0.48
CA GLY A 84 0.35 0.95 0.20
C GLY A 84 -1.15 0.68 0.05
N ILE A 85 -1.99 1.72 0.14
CA ILE A 85 -3.46 1.59 0.01
C ILE A 85 -3.85 1.29 -1.45
N ALA A 86 -3.17 1.89 -2.42
CA ALA A 86 -3.33 1.55 -3.83
C ALA A 86 -3.02 0.08 -4.10
N THR A 87 -1.93 -0.43 -3.49
CA THR A 87 -1.53 -1.84 -3.62
C THR A 87 -2.54 -2.78 -2.94
N PHE A 88 -3.01 -2.42 -1.73
CA PHE A 88 -4.06 -3.16 -1.03
C PHE A 88 -5.34 -3.26 -1.85
N THR A 89 -5.80 -2.11 -2.38
CA THR A 89 -7.04 -2.04 -3.15
C THR A 89 -6.92 -2.84 -4.44
N HIS A 90 -5.80 -2.72 -5.14
CA HIS A 90 -5.51 -3.50 -6.33
C HIS A 90 -5.52 -5.01 -6.05
N ASP A 91 -4.78 -5.48 -5.04
CA ASP A 91 -4.74 -6.90 -4.69
C ASP A 91 -6.12 -7.44 -4.26
N LEU A 92 -6.89 -6.68 -3.48
CA LEU A 92 -8.25 -7.05 -3.08
C LEU A 92 -9.17 -7.19 -4.28
N VAL A 93 -9.16 -6.19 -5.16
CA VAL A 93 -10.03 -6.09 -6.33
C VAL A 93 -9.70 -7.15 -7.39
N ASP A 94 -8.41 -7.43 -7.60
CA ASP A 94 -7.94 -8.51 -8.46
C ASP A 94 -8.46 -9.86 -7.97
N GLU A 95 -8.38 -10.10 -6.66
CA GLU A 95 -8.81 -11.37 -6.09
C GLU A 95 -10.34 -11.53 -6.12
N ILE A 96 -11.08 -10.47 -5.79
CA ILE A 96 -12.54 -10.47 -5.92
C ILE A 96 -12.97 -10.77 -7.37
N SER A 97 -12.25 -10.22 -8.35
CA SER A 97 -12.51 -10.49 -9.77
C SER A 97 -12.30 -11.96 -10.12
N ARG A 98 -11.29 -12.63 -9.52
CA ARG A 98 -11.04 -14.07 -9.72
C ARG A 98 -12.13 -14.95 -9.13
N LEU A 99 -12.74 -14.54 -8.01
CA LEU A 99 -13.85 -15.26 -7.39
C LEU A 99 -15.12 -15.25 -8.27
N GLN A 100 -15.26 -14.26 -9.16
CA GLN A 100 -16.45 -14.04 -10.00
C GLN A 100 -17.76 -14.00 -9.20
N ALA A 101 -17.72 -13.65 -7.91
CA ALA A 101 -18.90 -13.57 -7.05
C ALA A 101 -19.64 -12.23 -7.17
N LEU A 102 -18.98 -11.21 -7.72
CA LEU A 102 -19.50 -9.86 -7.93
C LEU A 102 -19.38 -9.49 -9.42
N SER A 103 -20.04 -8.41 -9.81
CA SER A 103 -19.77 -7.76 -11.09
C SER A 103 -18.34 -7.20 -11.13
N PRO A 104 -17.78 -6.93 -12.33
CA PRO A 104 -16.46 -6.33 -12.44
C PRO A 104 -16.31 -5.09 -11.55
N PRO A 105 -15.19 -4.96 -10.83
CA PRO A 105 -14.99 -3.92 -9.84
C PRO A 105 -14.89 -2.54 -10.49
N ILE A 106 -15.49 -1.54 -9.83
CA ILE A 106 -15.40 -0.14 -10.22
C ILE A 106 -14.49 0.59 -9.22
N ILE A 107 -13.55 1.39 -9.70
CA ILE A 107 -12.70 2.21 -8.83
C ILE A 107 -13.15 3.68 -8.92
N THR A 108 -13.31 4.30 -7.75
CA THR A 108 -13.40 5.75 -7.57
C THR A 108 -12.08 6.22 -6.97
N ALA A 109 -11.21 6.80 -7.79
CA ALA A 109 -9.83 7.11 -7.40
C ALA A 109 -9.71 8.50 -6.75
N ILE A 110 -8.95 8.61 -5.66
CA ILE A 110 -8.52 9.90 -5.09
C ILE A 110 -7.18 10.35 -5.70
N ASN A 111 -7.21 11.47 -6.41
CA ASN A 111 -6.03 12.10 -7.00
C ASN A 111 -5.38 13.08 -6.03
N ASP A 112 -4.05 13.08 -5.93
CA ASP A 112 -3.34 14.17 -5.27
C ASP A 112 -3.39 15.45 -6.11
N ARG A 113 -3.19 16.60 -5.47
CA ARG A 113 -3.28 17.90 -6.13
C ARG A 113 -2.32 17.98 -7.32
N GLY A 114 -2.88 18.10 -8.53
CA GLY A 114 -2.11 18.17 -9.77
C GLY A 114 -1.48 16.83 -10.17
N GLY A 115 -1.89 15.73 -9.54
CA GLY A 115 -1.52 14.38 -9.92
C GLY A 115 -2.27 13.95 -11.17
N TYR A 116 -1.52 13.54 -12.20
CA TYR A 116 -2.09 12.91 -13.39
C TYR A 116 -1.66 11.45 -13.43
N TYR A 117 -2.65 10.56 -13.41
CA TYR A 117 -2.42 9.12 -13.45
C TYR A 117 -3.07 8.53 -14.71
N ASP A 118 -2.29 7.75 -15.45
CA ASP A 118 -2.80 6.98 -16.59
C ASP A 118 -3.52 5.73 -16.08
N TYR A 119 -4.75 5.93 -15.58
CA TYR A 119 -5.52 4.89 -14.94
C TYR A 119 -6.06 3.85 -15.93
N PRO A 120 -6.18 2.57 -15.49
CA PRO A 120 -6.87 1.56 -16.27
C PRO A 120 -8.37 1.86 -16.35
N SER A 121 -9.06 1.22 -17.30
CA SER A 121 -10.50 1.38 -17.54
C SER A 121 -11.41 0.92 -16.39
N THR A 122 -10.86 0.28 -15.37
CA THR A 122 -11.55 -0.05 -14.11
C THR A 122 -11.78 1.19 -13.24
N VAL A 123 -10.98 2.26 -13.41
CA VAL A 123 -11.23 3.56 -12.78
C VAL A 123 -12.28 4.30 -13.59
N LYS A 124 -13.46 4.50 -12.99
CA LYS A 124 -14.62 5.12 -13.65
C LYS A 124 -14.92 6.51 -13.14
N LEU A 125 -14.53 6.80 -11.91
CA LEU A 125 -14.70 8.08 -11.26
C LEU A 125 -13.38 8.51 -10.62
N GLN A 126 -13.15 9.81 -10.58
CA GLN A 126 -11.97 10.40 -9.95
C GLN A 126 -12.44 11.58 -9.10
N ILE A 127 -11.84 11.73 -7.92
CA ILE A 127 -12.08 12.81 -6.96
C ILE A 127 -10.75 13.53 -6.78
N GLU A 128 -10.80 14.85 -6.92
CA GLU A 128 -9.63 15.70 -6.67
C GLU A 128 -9.52 15.93 -5.16
N ARG A 129 -8.43 15.45 -4.55
CA ARG A 129 -8.31 15.40 -3.08
C ARG A 129 -8.62 16.74 -2.41
N GLU A 130 -8.15 17.84 -2.99
CA GLU A 130 -8.25 19.20 -2.43
C GLU A 130 -9.48 19.98 -2.90
N ASP A 131 -10.44 19.34 -3.59
CA ASP A 131 -11.66 19.96 -4.08
C ASP A 131 -12.91 19.34 -3.43
N PRO A 132 -13.53 19.99 -2.43
CA PRO A 132 -14.74 19.50 -1.76
C PRO A 132 -15.90 19.21 -2.70
N GLU A 133 -16.10 20.00 -3.76
CA GLU A 133 -17.22 19.82 -4.69
C GLU A 133 -17.10 18.49 -5.44
N SER A 134 -15.87 18.05 -5.74
CA SER A 134 -15.62 16.78 -6.41
C SER A 134 -16.08 15.55 -5.61
N TYR A 135 -16.10 15.64 -4.27
CA TYR A 135 -16.63 14.59 -3.39
C TYR A 135 -18.15 14.47 -3.51
N ILE A 136 -18.85 15.60 -3.45
CA ILE A 136 -20.31 15.67 -3.57
C ILE A 136 -20.74 15.19 -4.97
N ASP A 137 -20.07 15.65 -6.01
CA ASP A 137 -20.33 15.24 -7.39
C ASP A 137 -20.15 13.75 -7.61
N ALA A 138 -19.07 13.17 -7.06
CA ALA A 138 -18.83 11.73 -7.15
C ALA A 138 -19.91 10.93 -6.40
N ALA A 139 -20.33 11.36 -5.22
CA ALA A 139 -21.41 10.72 -4.47
C ALA A 139 -22.74 10.76 -5.25
N ASN A 140 -23.08 11.88 -5.87
CA ASN A 140 -24.28 12.00 -6.72
C ASN A 140 -24.21 11.08 -7.95
N LYS A 141 -23.08 11.03 -8.66
CA LYS A 141 -22.87 10.09 -9.78
C LYS A 141 -23.01 8.62 -9.33
N ILE A 142 -22.49 8.27 -8.15
CA ILE A 142 -22.67 6.91 -7.59
C ILE A 142 -24.15 6.65 -7.29
N ASN A 143 -24.86 7.61 -6.71
CA ASN A 143 -26.29 7.47 -6.41
C ASN A 143 -27.13 7.20 -7.66
N GLU A 144 -26.79 7.84 -8.79
CA GLU A 144 -27.49 7.73 -10.08
C GLU A 144 -27.08 6.50 -10.91
N SER A 145 -26.04 5.77 -10.48
CA SER A 145 -25.50 4.61 -11.19
C SER A 145 -26.14 3.27 -10.76
N SER A 146 -25.77 2.20 -11.47
CA SER A 146 -26.10 0.82 -11.09
C SER A 146 -25.25 0.26 -9.94
N ILE A 147 -24.43 1.07 -9.27
CA ILE A 147 -23.63 0.65 -8.11
C ILE A 147 -24.59 0.30 -6.96
N ASP A 148 -24.36 -0.85 -6.33
CA ASP A 148 -25.18 -1.36 -5.23
C ASP A 148 -24.60 -0.98 -3.86
N ALA A 149 -23.27 -0.94 -3.70
CA ALA A 149 -22.62 -0.51 -2.47
C ALA A 149 -21.22 0.09 -2.69
N VAL A 150 -20.73 0.82 -1.68
CA VAL A 150 -19.43 1.51 -1.69
C VAL A 150 -18.51 0.91 -0.64
N ASN A 151 -17.28 0.58 -1.04
CA ASN A 151 -16.21 0.22 -0.12
C ASN A 151 -15.18 1.35 -0.03
N ILE A 152 -15.04 1.95 1.15
CA ILE A 152 -14.13 3.07 1.39
C ILE A 152 -12.84 2.54 2.02
N GLN A 153 -11.69 2.90 1.45
CA GLN A 153 -10.37 2.64 2.01
C GLN A 153 -9.92 3.86 2.80
N HIS A 154 -10.12 3.82 4.12
CA HIS A 154 -9.89 4.97 4.98
C HIS A 154 -8.46 5.03 5.52
N GLU A 155 -7.83 6.18 5.30
CA GLU A 155 -6.60 6.62 5.93
C GLU A 155 -6.63 8.14 6.08
N TYR A 156 -6.15 8.68 7.20
CA TYR A 156 -6.29 10.11 7.53
C TYR A 156 -5.65 11.03 6.49
N GLY A 157 -4.54 10.60 5.89
CA GLY A 157 -3.85 11.37 4.85
C GLY A 157 -4.41 11.20 3.43
N LEU A 158 -5.39 10.32 3.22
CA LEU A 158 -5.87 9.97 1.88
C LEU A 158 -6.85 11.01 1.33
N PHE A 159 -7.74 11.52 2.17
CA PHE A 159 -8.75 12.52 1.81
C PHE A 159 -8.26 13.95 2.08
N GLY A 160 -8.94 14.93 1.51
CA GLY A 160 -8.66 16.36 1.70
C GLY A 160 -9.31 16.94 2.95
N GLY A 161 -9.00 18.21 3.20
CA GLY A 161 -9.49 18.91 4.38
C GLY A 161 -8.71 18.56 5.66
N VAL A 162 -9.26 18.93 6.80
CA VAL A 162 -8.62 18.76 8.10
C VAL A 162 -8.83 17.32 8.55
N TRP A 163 -7.75 16.52 8.58
CA TRP A 163 -7.80 15.09 8.90
C TRP A 163 -8.69 14.25 7.98
N GLY A 164 -8.93 14.71 6.75
CA GLY A 164 -9.73 13.98 5.76
C GLY A 164 -11.23 14.25 5.83
N ASP A 165 -11.66 15.36 6.46
CA ASP A 165 -13.07 15.64 6.72
C ASP A 165 -13.95 15.84 5.47
N TYR A 166 -13.38 16.08 4.29
CA TYR A 166 -14.14 16.07 3.02
C TYR A 166 -14.77 14.70 2.71
N LEU A 167 -14.26 13.62 3.31
CA LEU A 167 -14.90 12.31 3.23
C LEU A 167 -16.31 12.33 3.84
N ILE A 168 -16.55 13.15 4.87
CA ILE A 168 -17.85 13.23 5.54
C ILE A 168 -18.89 13.76 4.54
N ASP A 169 -18.56 14.81 3.77
CA ASP A 169 -19.46 15.38 2.76
C ASP A 169 -19.84 14.33 1.69
N PHE A 170 -18.88 13.51 1.26
CA PHE A 170 -19.15 12.37 0.37
C PHE A 170 -20.13 11.38 1.00
N MET A 171 -19.86 10.95 2.24
CA MET A 171 -20.64 9.92 2.93
C MET A 171 -22.06 10.40 3.30
N GLU A 172 -22.23 11.68 3.64
CA GLU A 172 -23.55 12.27 3.93
C GLU A 172 -24.41 12.44 2.66
N THR A 173 -23.77 12.70 1.52
CA THR A 173 -24.45 12.79 0.21
C THR A 173 -24.85 11.41 -0.34
N LEU A 174 -24.11 10.37 0.02
CA LEU A 174 -24.29 9.02 -0.49
C LEU A 174 -25.55 8.34 0.06
N LYS A 175 -26.32 7.69 -0.82
CA LYS A 175 -27.57 6.96 -0.50
C LYS A 175 -27.40 5.43 -0.57
N LYS A 176 -26.19 4.96 -0.88
CA LYS A 176 -25.85 3.54 -1.04
C LYS A 176 -25.19 3.02 0.25
N PRO A 177 -25.33 1.72 0.58
CA PRO A 177 -24.64 1.12 1.71
C PRO A 177 -23.11 1.28 1.66
N VAL A 178 -22.49 1.52 2.82
CA VAL A 178 -21.06 1.79 2.96
C VAL A 178 -20.36 0.76 3.85
N THR A 179 -19.31 0.15 3.32
CA THR A 179 -18.31 -0.59 4.09
C THR A 179 -17.01 0.20 4.15
N THR A 180 -16.60 0.64 5.33
CA THR A 180 -15.32 1.37 5.50
C THR A 180 -14.24 0.46 6.05
N THR A 181 -13.11 0.34 5.35
CA THR A 181 -11.91 -0.36 5.81
C THR A 181 -10.94 0.64 6.43
N LEU A 182 -10.62 0.47 7.71
CA LEU A 182 -9.70 1.35 8.44
C LEU A 182 -8.26 0.83 8.33
N HIS A 183 -7.39 1.55 7.62
CA HIS A 183 -5.96 1.23 7.51
C HIS A 183 -5.16 1.70 8.72
N THR A 184 -5.63 2.77 9.37
CA THR A 184 -5.08 3.31 10.62
C THR A 184 -6.20 3.58 11.62
N ILE A 185 -5.94 3.27 12.89
CA ILE A 185 -6.79 3.64 14.03
C ILE A 185 -5.84 4.18 15.09
N LEU A 186 -5.95 5.48 15.39
CA LEU A 186 -5.07 6.13 16.34
C LEU A 186 -5.45 5.77 17.77
N GLN A 187 -4.45 5.42 18.58
CA GLN A 187 -4.64 5.18 20.01
C GLN A 187 -4.95 6.48 20.76
N ASP A 188 -4.36 7.61 20.37
CA ASP A 188 -4.61 8.94 20.93
C ASP A 188 -4.79 9.94 19.78
N PRO A 189 -5.98 9.96 19.14
CA PRO A 189 -6.26 10.87 18.05
C PRO A 189 -6.33 12.33 18.54
N PRO A 190 -5.80 13.30 17.77
CA PRO A 190 -6.12 14.70 17.98
C PRO A 190 -7.63 14.97 17.82
N PRO A 191 -8.19 16.04 18.41
CA PRO A 191 -9.64 16.28 18.44
C PRO A 191 -10.31 16.25 17.05
N ASP A 192 -9.66 16.81 16.03
CA ASP A 192 -10.19 16.79 14.67
C ASP A 192 -10.19 15.38 14.06
N ALA A 193 -9.14 14.59 14.29
CA ALA A 193 -9.04 13.21 13.84
C ALA A 193 -10.11 12.33 14.51
N GLU A 194 -10.37 12.58 15.80
CA GLU A 194 -11.40 11.90 16.58
C GLU A 194 -12.80 12.25 16.05
N ARG A 195 -13.07 13.53 15.78
CA ARG A 195 -14.32 13.99 15.15
C ARG A 195 -14.56 13.29 13.81
N VAL A 196 -13.55 13.28 12.93
CA VAL A 196 -13.66 12.64 11.61
C VAL A 196 -13.94 11.15 11.76
N MET A 197 -13.18 10.44 12.59
CA MET A 197 -13.39 9.02 12.82
C MET A 197 -14.80 8.73 13.34
N LYS A 198 -15.31 9.54 14.29
CA LYS A 198 -16.67 9.38 14.83
C LYS A 198 -17.75 9.47 13.74
N GLU A 199 -17.64 10.44 12.83
CA GLU A 199 -18.58 10.59 11.72
C GLU A 199 -18.47 9.44 10.71
N VAL A 200 -17.24 9.03 10.36
CA VAL A 200 -17.00 7.87 9.49
C VAL A 200 -17.65 6.61 10.06
N LEU A 201 -17.51 6.36 11.37
CA LEU A 201 -18.11 5.22 12.05
C LEU A 201 -19.65 5.32 12.08
N ARG A 202 -20.20 6.51 12.31
CA ARG A 202 -21.65 6.76 12.29
C ARG A 202 -22.25 6.47 10.91
N LEU A 203 -21.62 6.96 9.86
CA LEU A 203 -22.10 6.90 8.48
C LEU A 203 -21.83 5.54 7.79
N SER A 204 -21.00 4.69 8.39
CA SER A 204 -20.73 3.34 7.86
C SER A 204 -21.82 2.34 8.26
N ASN A 205 -22.22 1.47 7.32
CA ASN A 205 -23.05 0.29 7.61
C ASN A 205 -22.22 -0.81 8.27
N GLN A 206 -21.00 -1.02 7.78
CA GLN A 206 -20.02 -1.96 8.34
C GLN A 206 -18.63 -1.33 8.35
N VAL A 207 -17.85 -1.66 9.36
CA VAL A 207 -16.49 -1.15 9.55
C VAL A 207 -15.54 -2.35 9.61
N VAL A 208 -14.60 -2.40 8.67
CA VAL A 208 -13.57 -3.42 8.62
C VAL A 208 -12.31 -2.92 9.32
N ILE A 209 -11.83 -3.71 10.28
CA ILE A 209 -10.54 -3.51 10.95
C ILE A 209 -9.55 -4.59 10.52
N LEU A 210 -8.29 -4.19 10.32
CA LEU A 210 -7.24 -5.07 9.81
C LEU A 210 -6.46 -5.83 10.91
N ALA A 211 -6.52 -5.34 12.15
CA ALA A 211 -5.95 -5.97 13.34
C ALA A 211 -6.99 -6.05 14.45
N ARG A 212 -6.93 -7.09 15.28
CA ARG A 212 -7.91 -7.33 16.35
C ARG A 212 -7.83 -6.28 17.44
N VAL A 213 -6.64 -5.74 17.70
CA VAL A 213 -6.45 -4.63 18.65
C VAL A 213 -7.27 -3.38 18.28
N GLY A 214 -7.57 -3.20 16.99
CA GLY A 214 -8.41 -2.11 16.51
C GLY A 214 -9.82 -2.12 17.11
N ALA A 215 -10.40 -3.30 17.35
CA ALA A 215 -11.72 -3.41 17.99
C ALA A 215 -11.69 -2.80 19.39
N LYS A 216 -10.65 -3.11 20.18
CA LYS A 216 -10.51 -2.58 21.55
C LYS A 216 -10.35 -1.07 21.55
N ILE A 217 -9.54 -0.52 20.65
CA ILE A 217 -9.34 0.93 20.53
C ILE A 217 -10.67 1.61 20.16
N LEU A 218 -11.41 1.05 19.20
CA LEU A 218 -12.69 1.60 18.77
C LEU A 218 -13.77 1.54 19.86
N GLU A 219 -13.85 0.43 20.58
CA GLU A 219 -14.78 0.23 21.69
C GLU A 219 -14.51 1.22 22.83
N GLN A 220 -13.25 1.36 23.24
CA GLN A 220 -12.87 2.23 24.36
C GLN A 220 -13.08 3.72 24.08
N ARG A 221 -12.90 4.16 22.84
CA ARG A 221 -12.94 5.60 22.51
C ARG A 221 -14.26 6.10 21.95
N TYR A 222 -14.92 5.28 21.14
CA TYR A 222 -16.04 5.77 20.33
C TYR A 222 -17.40 5.20 20.76
N ASP A 223 -17.45 4.37 21.82
CA ASP A 223 -18.67 3.72 22.33
C ASP A 223 -19.50 3.12 21.18
N THR A 224 -18.79 2.48 20.25
CA THR A 224 -19.34 2.12 18.94
C THR A 224 -20.18 0.85 19.02
N LEU A 225 -21.18 0.80 18.14
CA LEU A 225 -22.01 -0.38 17.91
C LEU A 225 -21.12 -1.56 17.49
N VAL A 226 -20.76 -2.42 18.44
CA VAL A 226 -19.98 -3.65 18.25
C VAL A 226 -20.50 -4.46 17.05
N ASP A 227 -21.81 -4.41 16.80
CA ASP A 227 -22.50 -5.11 15.72
C ASP A 227 -22.05 -4.71 14.30
N LYS A 228 -21.41 -3.55 14.12
CA LYS A 228 -20.91 -3.07 12.81
C LYS A 228 -19.45 -3.43 12.54
N ILE A 229 -18.68 -3.81 13.56
CA ILE A 229 -17.24 -4.04 13.42
C ILE A 229 -17.00 -5.46 12.89
N ARG A 230 -16.16 -5.58 11.87
CA ARG A 230 -15.76 -6.84 11.25
C ARG A 230 -14.25 -6.91 11.17
N TYR A 231 -13.67 -7.94 11.77
CA TYR A 231 -12.26 -8.22 11.58
C TYR A 231 -12.04 -8.97 10.26
N ILE A 232 -11.38 -8.30 9.31
CA ILE A 232 -10.84 -8.93 8.12
C ILE A 232 -9.35 -8.56 8.06
N PRO A 233 -8.43 -9.53 8.22
CA PRO A 233 -7.01 -9.22 8.18
C PRO A 233 -6.63 -8.63 6.83
N HIS A 234 -5.55 -7.86 6.81
CA HIS A 234 -4.94 -7.49 5.54
C HIS A 234 -4.52 -8.76 4.79
N GLY A 235 -4.74 -8.78 3.47
CA GLY A 235 -4.45 -9.94 2.65
C GLY A 235 -2.97 -10.15 2.36
N CYS A 236 -2.59 -11.39 2.07
CA CYS A 236 -1.24 -11.76 1.68
C CYS A 236 -1.23 -12.70 0.46
N PRO A 237 -0.12 -12.75 -0.31
CA PRO A 237 0.02 -13.67 -1.43
C PRO A 237 -0.18 -15.14 -1.01
N ASN A 238 -0.97 -15.88 -1.79
CA ASN A 238 -1.06 -17.32 -1.65
C ASN A 238 0.15 -17.99 -2.32
N VAL A 239 1.20 -18.23 -1.54
CA VAL A 239 2.46 -18.82 -2.01
C VAL A 239 2.81 -20.10 -1.24
N PRO A 240 3.49 -21.06 -1.89
CA PRO A 240 3.97 -22.26 -1.20
C PRO A 240 5.09 -21.89 -0.21
N LYS A 241 5.11 -22.58 0.94
CA LYS A 241 6.29 -22.60 1.82
C LYS A 241 7.39 -23.35 1.09
N VAL A 242 8.54 -22.72 0.93
CA VAL A 242 9.73 -23.31 0.30
C VAL A 242 10.94 -23.15 1.22
N GLN A 243 11.89 -24.06 1.09
CA GLN A 243 13.16 -23.96 1.80
C GLN A 243 14.02 -22.87 1.19
N SER A 244 14.57 -21.97 2.01
CA SER A 244 15.25 -20.75 1.53
C SER A 244 16.42 -21.05 0.59
N PHE A 245 17.20 -22.09 0.90
CA PHE A 245 18.36 -22.49 0.11
C PHE A 245 18.03 -22.82 -1.35
N THR A 246 16.81 -23.29 -1.64
CA THR A 246 16.38 -23.65 -3.00
C THR A 246 16.21 -22.44 -3.92
N VAL A 247 16.04 -21.24 -3.36
CA VAL A 247 15.79 -20.00 -4.10
C VAL A 247 17.06 -19.13 -4.19
N LYS A 248 18.00 -19.29 -3.25
CA LYS A 248 19.20 -18.45 -3.14
C LYS A 248 20.13 -18.51 -4.35
N GLU A 249 20.31 -19.68 -4.96
CA GLU A 249 21.23 -19.85 -6.09
C GLU A 249 20.84 -18.98 -7.29
N GLY A 250 19.54 -18.96 -7.64
CA GLY A 250 19.01 -18.12 -8.72
C GLY A 250 19.09 -16.61 -8.46
N LEU A 251 19.39 -16.19 -7.23
CA LEU A 251 19.59 -14.79 -6.84
C LEU A 251 21.07 -14.43 -6.62
N GLY A 252 22.00 -15.36 -6.85
CA GLY A 252 23.42 -15.17 -6.54
C GLY A 252 23.68 -15.02 -5.04
N LEU A 253 22.85 -15.63 -4.20
CA LEU A 253 22.88 -15.57 -2.73
C LEU A 253 23.29 -16.90 -2.10
N LYS A 254 23.90 -17.78 -2.89
CA LYS A 254 24.42 -19.07 -2.43
C LYS A 254 25.38 -18.87 -1.25
N ASP A 255 25.31 -19.79 -0.28
CA ASP A 255 26.13 -19.81 0.93
C ASP A 255 25.96 -18.63 1.91
N ARG A 256 25.09 -17.64 1.59
CA ARG A 256 24.78 -16.53 2.49
C ARG A 256 23.67 -16.90 3.48
N PHE A 257 23.86 -16.51 4.74
CA PHE A 257 22.75 -16.40 5.69
C PHE A 257 22.05 -15.07 5.48
N LEU A 258 20.78 -15.09 5.14
CA LEU A 258 20.06 -13.94 4.60
C LEU A 258 19.11 -13.34 5.63
N LEU A 259 19.44 -12.14 6.09
CA LEU A 259 18.51 -11.24 6.75
C LEU A 259 17.85 -10.35 5.69
N SER A 260 16.58 -9.98 5.88
CA SER A 260 15.97 -8.98 5.01
C SER A 260 14.92 -8.12 5.68
N SER A 261 14.80 -6.89 5.21
CA SER A 261 13.66 -6.00 5.42
C SER A 261 13.22 -5.47 4.07
N PHE A 262 11.91 -5.34 3.83
CA PHE A 262 11.42 -4.72 2.61
C PHE A 262 10.36 -3.65 2.87
N GLY A 263 10.14 -2.81 1.86
CA GLY A 263 9.06 -1.84 1.81
C GLY A 263 9.55 -0.45 1.39
N LEU A 264 8.64 0.52 1.41
CA LEU A 264 8.99 1.91 1.19
C LEU A 264 9.81 2.43 2.37
N MET A 265 11.05 2.84 2.08
CA MET A 265 12.03 3.26 3.07
C MET A 265 11.66 4.64 3.63
N SER A 266 11.62 4.72 4.96
CA SER A 266 11.40 5.93 5.75
C SER A 266 11.95 5.71 7.17
N ARG A 267 12.17 6.79 7.92
CA ARG A 267 12.65 6.74 9.31
C ARG A 267 11.78 5.87 10.22
N GLY A 268 10.48 5.81 9.92
CA GLY A 268 9.52 4.95 10.61
C GLY A 268 9.77 3.43 10.44
N LYS A 269 10.75 3.02 9.63
CA LYS A 269 11.14 1.61 9.49
C LYS A 269 12.24 1.18 10.46
N GLY A 270 12.98 2.13 11.06
CA GLY A 270 14.02 1.85 12.05
C GLY A 270 15.15 0.94 11.55
N ILE A 271 15.47 1.00 10.26
CA ILE A 271 16.47 0.12 9.62
C ILE A 271 17.86 0.31 10.25
N GLU A 272 18.17 1.50 10.76
CA GLU A 272 19.40 1.83 11.46
C GLU A 272 19.68 0.91 12.65
N TYR A 273 18.65 0.52 13.41
CA TYR A 273 18.81 -0.36 14.57
C TYR A 273 19.18 -1.78 14.15
N ALA A 274 18.64 -2.25 13.01
CA ALA A 274 19.04 -3.53 12.44
C ALA A 274 20.49 -3.50 11.93
N ILE A 275 20.92 -2.40 11.28
CA ILE A 275 22.31 -2.24 10.83
C ILE A 275 23.27 -2.20 12.03
N GLN A 276 22.93 -1.47 13.09
CA GLN A 276 23.73 -1.38 14.32
C GLN A 276 23.91 -2.72 15.04
N ALA A 277 23.00 -3.68 14.86
CA ALA A 277 23.12 -5.03 15.41
C ALA A 277 24.11 -5.93 14.64
N LEU A 278 24.44 -5.58 13.39
CA LEU A 278 25.21 -6.44 12.49
C LEU A 278 26.68 -6.63 12.86
N PRO A 279 27.44 -5.66 13.42
CA PRO A 279 28.86 -5.87 13.72
C PRO A 279 29.10 -7.11 14.59
N SER A 280 28.31 -7.28 15.66
CA SER A 280 28.36 -8.44 16.54
C SER A 280 27.97 -9.75 15.85
N LEU A 281 26.94 -9.71 14.97
CA LEU A 281 26.51 -10.88 14.19
C LEU A 281 27.56 -11.31 13.17
N VAL A 282 28.14 -10.36 12.42
CA VAL A 282 29.10 -10.62 11.34
C VAL A 282 30.42 -11.17 11.89
N ASN A 283 30.83 -10.72 13.08
CA ASN A 283 32.02 -11.26 13.76
C ASN A 283 31.90 -12.76 14.05
N LYS A 284 30.67 -13.26 14.31
CA LYS A 284 30.39 -14.69 14.54
C LYS A 284 29.99 -15.43 13.26
N HIS A 285 29.30 -14.76 12.35
CA HIS A 285 28.72 -15.30 11.13
C HIS A 285 29.13 -14.45 9.91
N PRO A 286 30.37 -14.60 9.40
CA PRO A 286 30.91 -13.72 8.37
C PRO A 286 30.19 -13.84 7.00
N ASN A 287 29.47 -14.94 6.77
CA ASN A 287 28.67 -15.16 5.56
C ASN A 287 27.28 -14.48 5.60
N LEU A 288 26.95 -13.78 6.68
CA LEU A 288 25.68 -13.07 6.82
C LEU A 288 25.55 -11.94 5.79
N LEU A 289 24.35 -11.76 5.23
CA LEU A 289 23.98 -10.65 4.37
C LEU A 289 22.63 -10.09 4.81
N TYR A 290 22.57 -8.79 5.02
CA TYR A 290 21.32 -8.07 5.23
C TYR A 290 20.89 -7.35 3.96
N LEU A 291 19.71 -7.72 3.45
CA LEU A 291 19.09 -7.05 2.31
C LEU A 291 18.08 -6.02 2.76
N ILE A 292 18.29 -4.79 2.32
CA ILE A 292 17.35 -3.69 2.50
C ILE A 292 16.68 -3.48 1.14
N ILE A 293 15.42 -3.91 1.03
CA ILE A 293 14.73 -4.05 -0.25
C ILE A 293 13.65 -2.96 -0.40
N GLY A 294 13.81 -2.11 -1.41
CA GLY A 294 12.80 -1.11 -1.76
C GLY A 294 13.36 0.30 -1.88
N GLU A 295 12.52 1.14 -2.48
CA GLU A 295 12.81 2.55 -2.70
C GLU A 295 12.36 3.42 -1.53
N THR A 296 12.82 4.66 -1.52
CA THR A 296 12.37 5.66 -0.55
C THR A 296 10.93 6.03 -0.86
N HIS A 297 10.10 6.12 0.18
CA HIS A 297 8.68 6.42 0.04
C HIS A 297 8.49 7.70 -0.81
N PRO A 298 7.61 7.72 -1.83
CA PRO A 298 7.47 8.85 -2.74
C PRO A 298 7.26 10.20 -2.01
N GLU A 299 6.39 10.23 -1.01
CA GLU A 299 6.16 11.45 -0.20
C GLU A 299 7.38 11.86 0.64
N VAL A 300 8.15 10.91 1.16
CA VAL A 300 9.41 11.21 1.88
C VAL A 300 10.47 11.70 0.91
N ARG A 301 10.54 11.13 -0.31
CA ARG A 301 11.43 11.61 -1.35
C ARG A 301 11.10 13.04 -1.79
N LYS A 302 9.81 13.39 -1.84
CA LYS A 302 9.35 14.76 -2.14
C LYS A 302 9.77 15.76 -1.06
N SER A 303 9.70 15.40 0.22
CA SER A 303 9.97 16.31 1.36
C SER A 303 11.44 16.33 1.82
N GLU A 304 12.06 15.16 1.95
CA GLU A 304 13.38 14.94 2.56
C GLU A 304 14.45 14.45 1.56
N GLY A 305 14.06 14.21 0.30
CA GLY A 305 14.94 13.57 -0.69
C GLY A 305 15.32 12.15 -0.29
N GLU A 306 16.58 11.77 -0.53
CA GLU A 306 17.13 10.45 -0.17
C GLU A 306 17.94 10.49 1.14
N SER A 307 17.75 11.53 1.98
CA SER A 307 18.59 11.78 3.17
C SER A 307 18.63 10.60 4.14
N TYR A 308 17.50 9.93 4.38
CA TYR A 308 17.48 8.76 5.25
C TYR A 308 18.26 7.59 4.66
N ARG A 309 18.08 7.27 3.36
CA ARG A 309 18.87 6.22 2.70
C ARG A 309 20.37 6.53 2.75
N GLN A 310 20.74 7.77 2.47
CA GLN A 310 22.13 8.21 2.52
C GLN A 310 22.72 8.01 3.92
N SER A 311 21.96 8.34 4.97
CA SER A 311 22.40 8.09 6.35
C SER A 311 22.58 6.60 6.69
N LEU A 312 21.78 5.70 6.09
CA LEU A 312 21.94 4.25 6.27
C LEU A 312 23.17 3.71 5.54
N ILE A 313 23.50 4.28 4.37
CA ILE A 313 24.72 3.95 3.62
C ILE A 313 25.95 4.39 4.41
N GLU A 314 25.97 5.64 4.90
CA GLU A 314 27.05 6.16 5.75
C GLU A 314 27.22 5.36 7.05
N LEU A 315 26.11 4.95 7.66
CA LEU A 315 26.14 4.06 8.82
C LEU A 315 26.75 2.69 8.48
N THR A 316 26.42 2.14 7.32
CA THR A 316 26.98 0.87 6.84
C THR A 316 28.50 0.97 6.63
N GLU A 317 28.96 2.04 5.99
CA GLU A 317 30.38 2.32 5.73
C GLU A 317 31.16 2.56 7.03
N SER A 318 30.62 3.38 7.94
CA SER A 318 31.30 3.68 9.22
C SER A 318 31.43 2.46 10.13
N LEU A 319 30.59 1.44 9.95
CA LEU A 319 30.67 0.17 10.66
C LEU A 319 31.46 -0.92 9.89
N GLY A 320 31.95 -0.64 8.69
CA GLY A 320 32.70 -1.59 7.87
C GLY A 320 31.86 -2.78 7.37
N LEU A 321 30.57 -2.55 7.10
CA LEU A 321 29.58 -3.58 6.77
C LEU A 321 29.24 -3.67 5.27
N GLU A 322 30.05 -3.10 4.39
CA GLU A 322 29.78 -2.97 2.95
C GLU A 322 29.68 -4.33 2.24
N ARG A 323 30.28 -5.39 2.81
CA ARG A 323 30.18 -6.77 2.33
C ARG A 323 28.99 -7.54 2.90
N ASN A 324 28.34 -6.99 3.92
CA ASN A 324 27.31 -7.63 4.74
C ASN A 324 25.96 -6.91 4.69
N VAL A 325 25.88 -5.72 4.09
CA VAL A 325 24.62 -4.99 3.82
C VAL A 325 24.53 -4.71 2.33
N ARG A 326 23.37 -4.99 1.73
CA ARG A 326 23.11 -4.65 0.32
C ARG A 326 21.73 -4.01 0.16
N PHE A 327 21.73 -2.82 -0.42
CA PHE A 327 20.54 -2.07 -0.78
C PHE A 327 20.03 -2.51 -2.15
N VAL A 328 18.80 -3.02 -2.21
CA VAL A 328 18.09 -3.31 -3.47
C VAL A 328 17.16 -2.13 -3.75
N ASN A 329 17.72 -1.05 -4.31
CA ASN A 329 17.05 0.22 -4.52
C ASN A 329 16.24 0.24 -5.83
N ARG A 330 15.18 -0.57 -5.89
CA ARG A 330 14.23 -0.56 -7.00
C ARG A 330 12.86 -1.02 -6.54
N PHE A 331 11.82 -0.51 -7.18
CA PHE A 331 10.48 -1.05 -7.03
C PHE A 331 10.42 -2.45 -7.68
N LEU A 332 10.30 -3.49 -6.86
CA LEU A 332 10.26 -4.88 -7.33
C LEU A 332 8.86 -5.25 -7.80
N SER A 333 8.80 -6.05 -8.87
CA SER A 333 7.55 -6.76 -9.17
C SER A 333 7.18 -7.72 -8.04
N LYS A 334 5.89 -8.02 -7.88
CA LYS A 334 5.39 -8.94 -6.83
C LYS A 334 6.10 -10.30 -6.85
N SER A 335 6.37 -10.85 -8.04
CA SER A 335 7.06 -12.13 -8.20
C SER A 335 8.55 -12.07 -7.83
N GLU A 336 9.24 -10.96 -8.10
CA GLU A 336 10.61 -10.75 -7.65
C GLU A 336 10.69 -10.57 -6.14
N LEU A 337 9.79 -9.79 -5.56
CA LEU A 337 9.70 -9.60 -4.11
C LEU A 337 9.47 -10.93 -3.38
N ILE A 338 8.51 -11.75 -3.86
CA ILE A 338 8.25 -13.08 -3.30
C ILE A 338 9.51 -13.94 -3.35
N ARG A 339 10.29 -13.92 -4.44
CA ARG A 339 11.53 -14.68 -4.55
C ARG A 339 12.58 -14.23 -3.53
N PHE A 340 12.76 -12.92 -3.33
CA PHE A 340 13.65 -12.43 -2.27
C PHE A 340 13.20 -12.89 -0.89
N LEU A 341 11.90 -12.74 -0.58
CA LEU A 341 11.35 -13.19 0.70
C LEU A 341 11.49 -14.69 0.90
N GLN A 342 11.25 -15.50 -0.13
CA GLN A 342 11.43 -16.95 -0.04
C GLN A 342 12.91 -17.33 0.18
N ALA A 343 13.87 -16.54 -0.31
CA ALA A 343 15.29 -16.73 -0.06
C ALA A 343 15.75 -16.26 1.34
N THR A 344 14.97 -15.42 2.02
CA THR A 344 15.28 -14.92 3.37
C THR A 344 15.27 -16.05 4.40
N ASP A 345 16.22 -16.02 5.33
CA ASP A 345 16.25 -16.92 6.50
C ASP A 345 15.59 -16.26 7.72
N VAL A 346 15.90 -14.98 7.97
CA VAL A 346 15.29 -14.19 9.05
C VAL A 346 14.82 -12.84 8.53
N TYR A 347 13.55 -12.54 8.75
CA TYR A 347 12.94 -11.27 8.38
C TYR A 347 12.94 -10.30 9.57
N ILE A 348 13.32 -9.03 9.37
CA ILE A 348 13.45 -8.05 10.46
C ILE A 348 12.42 -6.93 10.32
N LEU A 349 11.80 -6.56 11.45
CA LEU A 349 10.89 -5.43 11.60
C LEU A 349 11.29 -4.61 12.83
N ALA A 350 12.15 -3.62 12.64
CA ALA A 350 12.69 -2.79 13.71
C ALA A 350 11.95 -1.46 13.88
N TYR A 351 10.61 -1.47 13.76
CA TYR A 351 9.83 -0.23 13.76
C TYR A 351 10.01 0.49 15.11
N PRO A 352 10.26 1.81 15.12
CA PRO A 352 10.65 2.53 16.34
C PRO A 352 9.48 2.92 17.25
N ASN A 353 8.23 2.78 16.77
CA ASN A 353 7.01 3.24 17.44
C ASN A 353 5.96 2.13 17.50
N GLU A 354 5.06 2.21 18.47
CA GLU A 354 4.03 1.18 18.76
C GLU A 354 2.81 1.24 17.83
N ASP A 355 2.45 2.42 17.32
CA ASP A 355 1.13 2.73 16.75
C ASP A 355 0.78 2.04 15.41
N GLN A 356 1.66 1.20 14.86
CA GLN A 356 1.42 0.55 13.57
C GLN A 356 0.36 -0.55 13.70
N ILE A 357 -0.87 -0.24 13.28
CA ILE A 357 -2.00 -1.18 13.39
C ILE A 357 -2.10 -2.18 12.23
N SER A 358 -1.39 -1.93 11.12
CA SER A 358 -1.36 -2.85 9.98
C SER A 358 -0.01 -2.75 9.29
N SER A 359 0.55 -3.90 8.90
CA SER A 359 1.83 -3.96 8.19
C SER A 359 1.77 -5.03 7.12
N GLY A 360 1.65 -4.60 5.87
CA GLY A 360 1.72 -5.50 4.71
C GLY A 360 3.06 -6.25 4.66
N THR A 361 4.15 -5.64 5.13
CA THR A 361 5.47 -6.28 5.11
C THR A 361 5.59 -7.43 6.09
N LEU A 362 4.96 -7.30 7.27
CA LEU A 362 4.84 -8.38 8.25
C LEU A 362 4.06 -9.56 7.65
N LEU A 363 2.93 -9.28 7.00
CA LEU A 363 2.09 -10.33 6.40
C LEU A 363 2.79 -11.07 5.26
N TYR A 364 3.57 -10.38 4.44
CA TYR A 364 4.37 -11.01 3.39
C TYR A 364 5.46 -11.93 3.96
N ALA A 365 6.10 -11.56 5.07
CA ALA A 365 7.05 -12.42 5.77
C ALA A 365 6.36 -13.64 6.39
N LEU A 366 5.18 -13.45 7.00
CA LEU A 366 4.37 -14.54 7.54
C LEU A 366 3.94 -15.50 6.44
N CYS A 367 3.45 -14.98 5.32
CA CYS A 367 2.88 -15.80 4.24
C CYS A 367 3.93 -16.58 3.44
N THR A 368 5.17 -16.12 3.46
CA THR A 368 6.33 -16.84 2.92
C THR A 368 6.97 -17.78 3.94
N GLY A 369 6.43 -17.85 5.16
CA GLY A 369 6.84 -18.78 6.21
C GLY A 369 8.24 -18.49 6.74
N LYS A 370 8.56 -17.21 6.97
CA LYS A 370 9.87 -16.79 7.48
C LYS A 370 9.89 -16.72 8.99
N ALA A 371 11.04 -17.00 9.60
CA ALA A 371 11.29 -16.60 10.98
C ALA A 371 11.38 -15.07 11.02
N ILE A 372 10.67 -14.45 11.94
CA ILE A 372 10.53 -12.99 12.02
C ILE A 372 11.09 -12.52 13.36
N VAL A 373 11.92 -11.48 13.34
CA VAL A 373 12.30 -10.68 14.51
C VAL A 373 11.61 -9.33 14.40
N SER A 374 10.78 -8.98 15.38
CA SER A 374 9.98 -7.75 15.34
C SER A 374 9.94 -7.03 16.67
N THR A 375 9.96 -5.70 16.61
CA THR A 375 9.49 -4.88 17.72
C THR A 375 7.99 -5.12 17.96
N PRO A 376 7.49 -4.97 19.19
CA PRO A 376 6.11 -5.33 19.56
C PRO A 376 5.15 -4.17 19.26
N PHE A 377 5.15 -3.64 18.04
CA PHE A 377 4.11 -2.70 17.62
C PHE A 377 2.75 -3.41 17.56
N LEU A 378 1.65 -2.66 17.65
CA LEU A 378 0.29 -3.17 17.86
C LEU A 378 -0.05 -4.45 17.05
N HIS A 379 0.20 -4.44 15.74
CA HIS A 379 -0.06 -5.62 14.90
C HIS A 379 0.95 -6.76 15.09
N ALA A 380 2.24 -6.46 15.32
CA ALA A 380 3.24 -7.49 15.61
C ALA A 380 3.02 -8.16 16.97
N GLU A 381 2.44 -7.46 17.93
CA GLU A 381 2.14 -8.02 19.26
C GLU A 381 1.16 -9.21 19.16
N GLU A 382 0.14 -9.13 18.28
CA GLU A 382 -0.77 -10.25 18.00
C GLU A 382 -0.02 -11.48 17.49
N VAL A 383 0.98 -11.27 16.62
CA VAL A 383 1.80 -12.32 16.01
C VAL A 383 2.78 -12.93 17.03
N ILE A 384 3.42 -12.08 17.84
CA ILE A 384 4.36 -12.48 18.89
C ILE A 384 3.63 -13.32 19.95
N ASN A 385 2.43 -12.90 20.37
CA ASN A 385 1.63 -13.61 21.36
C ASN A 385 1.17 -15.00 20.89
N GLN A 386 1.12 -15.25 19.58
CA GLN A 386 0.86 -16.56 18.98
C GLN A 386 2.15 -17.37 18.72
N GLY A 387 3.31 -16.85 19.12
CA GLY A 387 4.61 -17.47 18.90
C GLY A 387 5.06 -17.48 17.44
N ALA A 388 4.41 -16.70 16.56
CA ALA A 388 4.72 -16.66 15.13
C ALA A 388 5.83 -15.65 14.76
N ALA A 389 6.28 -14.85 15.73
CA ALA A 389 7.44 -13.97 15.60
C ALA A 389 8.21 -13.90 16.93
N MET A 390 9.53 -13.70 16.84
CA MET A 390 10.40 -13.45 17.98
C MET A 390 10.43 -11.95 18.28
N ARG A 391 10.28 -11.59 19.55
CA ARG A 391 10.30 -10.20 20.01
C ARG A 391 11.73 -9.65 20.05
N CYS A 392 11.89 -8.41 19.62
CA CYS A 392 13.00 -7.53 20.01
C CYS A 392 12.42 -6.22 20.59
N ASP A 393 13.26 -5.41 21.22
CA ASP A 393 12.82 -4.18 21.90
C ASP A 393 12.99 -2.95 21.00
N PHE A 394 12.19 -1.92 21.27
CA PHE A 394 12.22 -0.68 20.48
C PHE A 394 13.57 0.02 20.61
N LYS A 395 14.14 0.37 19.45
CA LYS A 395 15.38 1.17 19.37
C LYS A 395 16.57 0.52 20.10
N ASP A 396 16.57 -0.81 20.20
CA ASP A 396 17.61 -1.60 20.88
C ASP A 396 18.28 -2.58 19.90
N PRO A 397 19.43 -2.20 19.30
CA PRO A 397 20.23 -3.07 18.44
C PRO A 397 20.68 -4.36 19.12
N ASP A 398 20.95 -4.34 20.43
CA ASP A 398 21.42 -5.53 21.15
C ASP A 398 20.29 -6.57 21.30
N SER A 399 19.04 -6.13 21.45
CA SER A 399 17.88 -7.04 21.43
C SER A 399 17.70 -7.71 20.07
N ILE A 400 17.93 -6.97 18.97
CA ILE A 400 17.90 -7.51 17.61
C ILE A 400 19.03 -8.53 17.44
N PHE A 401 20.24 -8.19 17.88
CA PHE A 401 21.38 -9.11 17.87
C PHE A 401 21.06 -10.43 18.58
N ARG A 402 20.58 -10.40 19.83
CA ARG A 402 20.25 -11.61 20.61
C ARG A 402 19.20 -12.48 19.93
N ALA A 403 18.15 -11.85 19.39
CA ALA A 403 17.07 -12.55 18.71
C ALA A 403 17.56 -13.21 17.41
N VAL A 404 18.30 -12.47 16.58
CA VAL A 404 18.83 -12.98 15.31
C VAL A 404 19.88 -14.07 15.55
N GLU A 405 20.78 -13.89 16.51
CA GLU A 405 21.78 -14.90 16.91
C GLU A 405 21.10 -16.22 17.29
N THR A 406 20.06 -16.16 18.12
CA THR A 406 19.28 -17.35 18.49
C THR A 406 18.72 -18.08 17.27
N LEU A 407 18.20 -17.35 16.28
CA LEU A 407 17.64 -17.94 15.06
C LEU A 407 18.71 -18.44 14.07
N ILE A 408 19.93 -17.92 14.14
CA ILE A 408 21.07 -18.42 13.36
C ILE A 408 21.59 -19.73 13.98
N ASP A 409 21.87 -19.71 15.28
CA ASP A 409 22.54 -20.80 16.00
C ASP A 409 21.63 -22.02 16.23
N TYR A 410 20.33 -21.79 16.40
CA TYR A 410 19.37 -22.84 16.70
C TYR A 410 18.36 -23.03 15.56
N GLU A 411 18.74 -23.81 14.55
CA GLU A 411 17.91 -24.10 13.37
C GLU A 411 16.51 -24.63 13.76
N HIS A 412 16.42 -25.52 14.75
CA HIS A 412 15.14 -26.05 15.23
C HIS A 412 14.21 -24.95 15.78
N VAL A 413 14.75 -23.91 16.42
CA VAL A 413 13.98 -22.75 16.88
C VAL A 413 13.50 -21.95 15.68
N ARG A 414 14.39 -21.69 14.71
CA ARG A 414 14.07 -20.97 13.47
C ARG A 414 12.95 -21.67 12.69
N THR A 415 13.09 -22.97 12.42
CA THR A 415 12.08 -23.76 11.70
C THR A 415 10.73 -23.77 12.44
N GLY A 416 10.75 -23.84 13.77
CA GLY A 416 9.52 -23.72 14.56
C GLY A 416 8.80 -22.37 14.38
N PHE A 417 9.54 -21.26 14.29
CA PHE A 417 8.94 -19.96 13.96
C PHE A 417 8.44 -19.90 12.52
N GLU A 418 9.19 -20.42 11.55
CA GLU A 418 8.79 -20.48 10.14
C GLU A 418 7.48 -21.25 9.92
N GLU A 419 7.30 -22.38 10.62
CA GLU A 419 6.07 -23.18 10.58
C GLU A 419 4.87 -22.44 11.17
N ARG A 420 5.04 -21.83 12.36
CA ARG A 420 3.97 -21.05 12.99
C ARG A 420 3.61 -19.81 12.19
N ALA A 421 4.59 -19.11 11.64
CA ALA A 421 4.39 -17.97 10.73
C ALA A 421 3.58 -18.35 9.48
N TYR A 422 3.94 -19.46 8.83
CA TYR A 422 3.23 -19.94 7.65
C TYR A 422 1.79 -20.36 7.99
N SER A 423 1.60 -21.10 9.09
CA SER A 423 0.30 -21.54 9.57
C SER A 423 -0.61 -20.34 9.91
N TYR A 424 -0.09 -19.38 10.68
CA TYR A 424 -0.79 -18.17 11.12
C TYR A 424 -1.36 -17.35 9.94
N SER A 425 -0.62 -17.28 8.82
CA SER A 425 -1.02 -16.50 7.65
C SER A 425 -2.00 -17.20 6.70
N ARG A 426 -2.30 -18.49 6.87
CA ARG A 426 -3.14 -19.22 5.89
C ARG A 426 -4.55 -18.66 5.76
N ASP A 427 -5.13 -18.21 6.87
CA ASP A 427 -6.45 -17.56 6.86
C ASP A 427 -6.42 -16.14 6.29
N MET A 428 -5.23 -15.57 6.10
CA MET A 428 -5.00 -14.20 5.64
C MET A 428 -4.64 -14.13 4.16
N ILE A 429 -4.64 -15.25 3.43
CA ILE A 429 -4.37 -15.21 1.99
C ILE A 429 -5.48 -14.42 1.27
N TRP A 430 -5.11 -13.71 0.20
CA TRP A 430 -6.05 -12.90 -0.57
C TRP A 430 -7.36 -13.61 -0.91
N PRO A 431 -7.39 -14.87 -1.39
CA PRO A 431 -8.65 -15.56 -1.67
C PRO A 431 -9.63 -15.57 -0.49
N ASN A 432 -9.13 -15.84 0.72
CA ASN A 432 -9.95 -15.88 1.94
C ASN A 432 -10.41 -14.48 2.34
N VAL A 433 -9.53 -13.50 2.24
CA VAL A 433 -9.84 -12.09 2.54
C VAL A 433 -10.89 -11.55 1.58
N ALA A 434 -10.73 -11.76 0.28
CA ALA A 434 -11.67 -11.38 -0.76
C ALA A 434 -13.06 -11.98 -0.52
N MET A 435 -13.13 -13.27 -0.18
CA MET A 435 -14.40 -13.93 0.13
C MET A 435 -15.11 -13.31 1.35
N ARG A 436 -14.36 -12.90 2.38
CA ARG A 436 -14.92 -12.19 3.54
C ARG A 436 -15.50 -10.83 3.16
N TYR A 437 -14.84 -10.09 2.27
CA TYR A 437 -15.35 -8.83 1.73
C TYR A 437 -16.63 -9.04 0.92
N VAL A 438 -16.64 -10.04 0.02
CA VAL A 438 -17.82 -10.43 -0.75
C VAL A 438 -19.00 -10.67 0.18
N ASN A 439 -18.84 -11.48 1.23
CA ASN A 439 -19.90 -11.74 2.21
C ASN A 439 -20.44 -10.48 2.88
N ILE A 440 -19.57 -9.53 3.26
CA ILE A 440 -20.01 -8.24 3.83
C ILE A 440 -20.83 -7.45 2.81
N PHE A 441 -20.43 -7.45 1.54
CA PHE A 441 -21.16 -6.72 0.51
C PHE A 441 -22.56 -7.30 0.28
N TYR A 442 -22.70 -8.63 0.19
CA TYR A 442 -24.01 -9.30 0.12
C TYR A 442 -24.87 -8.98 1.35
N GLN A 443 -24.29 -9.05 2.55
CA GLN A 443 -24.98 -8.68 3.79
C GLN A 443 -25.49 -7.22 3.76
N ASN A 444 -24.66 -6.28 3.28
CA ASN A 444 -25.00 -4.85 3.27
C ASN A 444 -26.10 -4.48 2.28
N ILE A 445 -26.24 -5.24 1.20
CA ILE A 445 -27.29 -5.03 0.19
C ILE A 445 -28.54 -5.90 0.45
N GLY A 446 -28.53 -6.70 1.52
CA GLY A 446 -29.66 -7.51 1.96
C GLY A 446 -29.90 -8.78 1.13
N LEU A 447 -28.84 -9.39 0.60
CA LEU A 447 -28.87 -10.62 -0.20
C LEU A 447 -28.24 -11.82 0.51
#